data_AF-A0AAV6HX79-F1
#
_entry.id   AF-A0AAV6HX79-F1
#
_cell.length_a   1.000
_cell.length_b   1.000
_cell.length_c   1.000
_cell.angle_alpha   90.00
_cell.angle_beta   90.00
_cell.angle_gamma   90.00
#
_symmetry.space_group_name_H-M   'P 1'
#
loop_
_entity.id
_entity.type
_entity.pdbx_description
1 polymer ?
#
loop_
_entity_poly.entity_id
_entity_poly.type
_entity_poly.pdbx_seq_one_letter_code
_entity_poly.pdbx_strand_id
1 'polypeptide(L)'
;MGRQLSDLGFDLTLAINRARSRSMSRKRERSLDHMDMDVDQPNKKLRVRSMSWARSKSRPPSEVVLGEGFKDSAQKLKALKLAKKSVKKRSKDARRGEADRVIYTLKPKHMFSW
;
A
#
# COMPACT_ATOMS: atom_id res chain seq x y z
N MET A 1 40.83 -15.41 2.73
CA MET A 1 40.95 -16.81 2.31
C MET A 1 42.12 -17.06 1.37
N GLY A 2 42.31 -16.32 0.27
CA GLY A 2 43.45 -16.57 -0.65
C GLY A 2 44.84 -16.46 -0.01
N ARG A 3 45.09 -15.42 0.79
CA ARG A 3 46.42 -15.17 1.39
C ARG A 3 46.84 -16.22 2.44
N GLN A 4 45.89 -16.70 3.23
CA GLN A 4 46.13 -17.70 4.28
C GLN A 4 46.49 -19.08 3.71
N LEU A 5 46.01 -19.40 2.50
CA LEU A 5 46.29 -20.68 1.84
C LEU A 5 47.66 -20.67 1.14
N SER A 6 48.14 -19.51 0.69
CA SER A 6 49.51 -19.35 0.20
C SER A 6 50.54 -19.44 1.33
N ASP A 7 50.22 -18.96 2.54
CA ASP A 7 51.08 -19.11 3.73
C ASP A 7 51.22 -20.58 4.18
N LEU A 8 50.22 -21.41 3.86
CA LEU A 8 50.23 -22.86 4.06
C LEU A 8 50.90 -23.62 2.90
N GLY A 9 51.47 -22.92 1.92
CA GLY A 9 52.26 -23.49 0.83
C GLY A 9 51.47 -24.02 -0.38
N PHE A 10 50.17 -23.72 -0.49
CA PHE A 10 49.37 -24.12 -1.64
C PHE A 10 49.47 -23.13 -2.80
N ASP A 11 49.68 -23.62 -4.03
CA ASP A 11 49.69 -22.78 -5.24
C ASP A 11 48.27 -22.49 -5.72
N LEU A 12 47.90 -21.21 -5.65
CA LEU A 12 46.54 -20.72 -5.91
C LEU A 12 46.38 -20.13 -7.31
N THR A 13 47.41 -20.17 -8.14
CA THR A 13 47.39 -19.58 -9.50
C THR A 13 46.20 -20.07 -10.33
N LEU A 14 45.92 -21.38 -10.31
CA LEU A 14 44.77 -21.99 -11.00
C LEU A 14 43.43 -21.54 -10.42
N ALA A 15 43.32 -21.45 -9.09
CA ALA A 15 42.10 -20.99 -8.41
C ALA A 15 41.81 -19.51 -8.71
N ILE A 16 42.85 -18.68 -8.79
CA ILE A 16 42.75 -17.26 -9.13
C ILE A 16 42.37 -17.08 -10.60
N ASN A 17 42.93 -17.88 -11.51
CA ASN A 17 42.57 -17.86 -12.92
C ASN A 17 41.12 -18.31 -13.15
N ARG A 18 40.64 -19.29 -12.36
CA ARG A 18 39.22 -19.68 -12.34
C ARG A 18 38.31 -18.57 -11.81
N ALA A 19 38.71 -17.90 -10.74
CA ALA A 19 37.94 -16.77 -10.19
C ALA A 19 37.87 -15.58 -11.17
N ARG A 20 38.95 -15.31 -11.91
CA ARG A 20 39.01 -14.26 -12.95
C ARG A 20 38.26 -14.62 -14.24
N SER A 21 38.29 -15.89 -14.66
CA SER A 21 37.59 -16.37 -15.86
C SER A 21 36.10 -16.57 -15.66
N ARG A 22 35.64 -16.69 -14.40
CA ARG A 22 34.23 -16.49 -14.08
C ARG A 22 33.88 -15.04 -14.39
N SER A 23 33.26 -14.83 -15.54
CA SER A 23 32.60 -13.57 -15.89
C SER A 23 31.53 -13.28 -14.85
N MET A 24 31.93 -12.65 -13.74
CA MET A 24 31.03 -12.04 -12.80
C MET A 24 30.30 -10.98 -13.60
N SER A 25 29.08 -11.29 -14.01
CA SER A 25 28.21 -10.37 -14.70
C SER A 25 27.99 -9.18 -13.75
N ARG A 26 28.83 -8.14 -13.86
CA ARG A 26 28.43 -6.81 -13.43
C ARG A 26 27.14 -6.56 -14.18
N LYS A 27 26.02 -6.47 -13.45
CA LYS A 27 24.71 -6.29 -14.06
C LYS A 27 24.79 -5.03 -14.92
N ARG A 28 24.78 -5.20 -16.24
CA ARG A 28 24.43 -4.11 -17.14
C ARG A 28 23.02 -3.69 -16.73
N GLU A 29 22.79 -2.42 -16.47
CA GLU A 29 21.44 -1.92 -16.18
C GLU A 29 20.55 -2.26 -17.38
N ARG A 30 19.78 -3.35 -17.25
CA ARG A 30 18.60 -3.60 -18.08
C ARG A 30 17.53 -2.66 -17.58
N SER A 31 16.82 -2.01 -18.49
CA SER A 31 15.61 -1.26 -18.18
C SER A 31 14.74 -2.06 -17.20
N LEU A 32 14.42 -1.42 -16.09
CA LEU A 32 13.77 -1.99 -14.91
C LEU A 32 12.47 -2.75 -15.25
N ASP A 33 12.56 -4.08 -15.38
CA ASP A 33 11.47 -4.95 -14.97
C ASP A 33 11.59 -5.14 -13.45
N HIS A 34 10.70 -4.45 -12.76
CA HIS A 34 10.60 -4.27 -11.32
C HIS A 34 10.30 -5.60 -10.62
N MET A 35 11.36 -6.35 -10.32
CA MET A 35 11.31 -7.41 -9.32
C MET A 35 11.72 -6.81 -7.97
N ASP A 36 10.78 -6.86 -7.02
CA ASP A 36 10.86 -6.42 -5.62
C ASP A 36 12.21 -6.83 -4.99
N MET A 37 13.14 -5.88 -4.89
CA MET A 37 14.18 -5.91 -3.86
C MET A 37 13.66 -5.01 -2.75
N ASP A 38 13.54 -5.58 -1.54
CA ASP A 38 13.17 -4.89 -0.31
C ASP A 38 14.31 -3.96 0.10
N VAL A 39 14.45 -2.87 -0.65
CA VAL A 39 15.24 -1.70 -0.28
C VAL A 39 14.26 -0.77 0.42
N ASP A 40 14.66 -0.27 1.60
CA ASP A 40 14.00 0.77 2.40
C ASP A 40 13.90 2.13 1.68
N GLN A 41 13.54 2.14 0.40
CA GLN A 41 12.99 3.31 -0.26
C GLN A 41 11.51 3.37 0.07
N PRO A 42 10.94 4.57 0.34
CA PRO A 42 9.49 4.71 0.51
C PRO A 42 8.80 4.41 -0.82
N ASN A 43 8.54 3.12 -1.04
CA ASN A 43 7.82 2.57 -2.18
C ASN A 43 6.37 3.05 -2.10
N LYS A 44 6.12 4.27 -2.60
CA LYS A 44 4.77 4.83 -2.77
C LYS A 44 3.86 3.91 -3.61
N LYS A 45 4.45 2.95 -4.34
CA LYS A 45 3.79 1.90 -5.12
C LYS A 45 3.28 0.72 -4.28
N LEU A 46 3.95 0.36 -3.18
CA LEU A 46 3.53 -0.76 -2.32
C LEU A 46 2.31 -0.40 -1.45
N ARG A 47 2.13 0.87 -1.08
CA ARG A 47 0.96 1.32 -0.30
C ARG A 47 -0.37 1.21 -1.07
N VAL A 48 -0.33 1.01 -2.39
CA VAL A 48 -1.52 0.86 -3.22
C VAL A 48 -2.08 -0.57 -3.20
N ARG A 49 -1.26 -1.56 -2.81
CA ARG A 49 -1.62 -3.00 -2.87
C ARG A 49 -2.60 -3.46 -1.78
N SER A 50 -2.78 -2.72 -0.68
CA SER A 50 -3.62 -3.18 0.45
C SER A 50 -5.06 -2.61 0.48
N MET A 51 -5.45 -1.78 -0.48
CA MET A 51 -6.80 -1.21 -0.55
C MET A 51 -7.60 -1.82 -1.70
N SER A 52 -8.25 -2.95 -1.42
CA SER A 52 -9.33 -3.59 -2.20
C SER A 52 -9.27 -3.35 -3.71
N TRP A 53 -8.57 -4.27 -4.38
CA TRP A 53 -8.51 -4.46 -5.82
C TRP A 53 -9.88 -4.90 -6.38
N ALA A 54 -10.87 -4.01 -6.48
CA ALA A 54 -12.14 -4.35 -7.15
C ALA A 54 -13.00 -3.17 -7.65
N ARG A 55 -12.52 -1.93 -7.59
CA ARG A 55 -13.17 -0.82 -8.33
C ARG A 55 -12.18 -0.26 -9.31
N SER A 56 -12.59 -0.19 -10.58
CA SER A 56 -11.89 0.41 -11.71
C SER A 56 -11.28 1.76 -11.32
N LYS A 57 -10.04 1.76 -10.83
CA LYS A 57 -9.26 2.97 -10.48
C LYS A 57 -8.49 3.46 -11.69
N SER A 58 -9.14 3.60 -12.85
CA SER A 58 -8.50 4.31 -13.96
C SER A 58 -8.29 5.79 -13.63
N ARG A 59 -9.05 6.33 -12.67
CA ARG A 59 -9.02 7.75 -12.30
C ARG A 59 -8.82 7.97 -10.79
N PRO A 60 -7.90 8.87 -10.39
CA PRO A 60 -7.74 9.23 -8.99
C PRO A 60 -9.01 9.92 -8.45
N PRO A 61 -9.37 9.71 -7.17
CA PRO A 61 -10.59 10.29 -6.57
C PRO A 61 -10.68 11.83 -6.57
N SER A 62 -9.60 12.53 -6.92
CA SER A 62 -9.54 13.98 -7.04
C SER A 62 -9.89 14.51 -8.42
N GLU A 63 -9.88 13.66 -9.45
CA GLU A 63 -10.16 14.06 -10.83
C GLU A 63 -11.65 14.37 -10.98
N VAL A 64 -11.96 15.56 -11.51
CA VAL A 64 -13.34 15.96 -11.78
C VAL A 64 -13.80 15.23 -13.03
N VAL A 65 -14.89 14.46 -12.93
CA VAL A 65 -15.47 13.77 -14.08
C VAL A 65 -16.61 14.63 -14.64
N LEU A 66 -16.66 14.77 -15.96
CA LEU A 66 -17.77 15.43 -16.64
C LEU A 66 -19.09 14.74 -16.26
N GLY A 67 -20.08 15.52 -15.81
CA GLY A 67 -21.37 15.02 -15.31
C GLY A 67 -21.48 14.86 -13.79
N GLU A 68 -20.39 15.04 -13.03
CA GLU A 68 -20.40 14.94 -11.57
C GLU A 68 -20.94 16.22 -10.87
N GLY A 69 -21.09 17.31 -11.61
CA GLY A 69 -21.61 18.59 -11.10
C GLY A 69 -20.62 19.43 -10.30
N PHE A 70 -19.35 19.02 -10.23
CA PHE A 70 -18.27 19.85 -9.66
C PHE A 70 -17.58 20.65 -10.76
N LYS A 71 -17.33 21.94 -10.48
CA LYS A 71 -16.58 22.81 -11.40
C LYS A 71 -15.09 22.51 -11.36
N ASP A 72 -14.53 22.44 -10.15
CA ASP A 72 -13.09 22.32 -9.91
C ASP A 72 -12.74 21.14 -8.99
N SER A 73 -11.51 20.63 -9.12
CA SER A 73 -10.98 19.54 -8.28
C SER A 73 -10.94 19.92 -6.80
N ALA A 74 -10.67 21.20 -6.50
CA ALA A 74 -10.71 21.73 -5.14
C ALA A 74 -12.10 21.62 -4.50
N GLN A 75 -13.17 21.86 -5.28
CA GLN A 75 -14.56 21.74 -4.82
C GLN A 75 -14.89 20.27 -4.51
N LYS A 76 -14.48 19.35 -5.37
CA LYS A 76 -14.65 17.90 -5.16
C LYS A 76 -13.92 17.42 -3.90
N LEU A 77 -12.69 17.86 -3.68
CA LEU A 77 -11.93 17.54 -2.46
C LEU A 77 -12.59 18.11 -1.20
N LYS A 78 -13.16 19.32 -1.27
CA LYS A 78 -13.94 19.90 -0.16
C LYS A 78 -15.21 19.07 0.10
N ALA A 79 -15.93 18.65 -0.93
CA ALA A 79 -17.10 17.79 -0.80
C ALA A 79 -16.76 16.45 -0.15
N LEU A 80 -15.67 15.79 -0.57
CA LEU A 80 -15.18 14.55 0.05
C LEU A 80 -14.82 14.74 1.53
N LYS A 81 -14.23 15.89 1.90
CA LYS A 81 -13.95 16.22 3.31
C LYS A 81 -15.23 16.43 4.12
N LEU A 82 -16.24 17.10 3.55
CA LEU A 82 -17.54 17.31 4.19
C LEU A 82 -18.28 15.98 4.39
N ALA A 83 -18.29 15.11 3.39
CA ALA A 83 -18.88 13.76 3.48
C ALA A 83 -18.21 12.93 4.59
N LYS A 84 -16.87 12.95 4.68
CA LYS A 84 -16.17 12.27 5.78
C LYS A 84 -16.49 12.88 7.15
N LYS A 85 -16.68 14.21 7.22
CA LYS A 85 -17.08 14.88 8.46
C LYS A 85 -18.50 14.49 8.90
N SER A 86 -19.46 14.37 7.98
CA SER A 86 -20.84 14.04 8.34
C SER A 86 -20.97 12.63 8.92
N VAL A 87 -20.19 11.66 8.41
CA VAL A 87 -20.17 10.28 8.91
C VAL A 87 -19.69 10.18 10.37
N LYS A 88 -18.88 11.13 10.85
CA LYS A 88 -18.29 11.06 12.20
C LYS A 88 -19.33 10.96 13.32
N LYS A 89 -20.45 11.68 13.22
CA LYS A 89 -21.50 11.64 14.25
C LYS A 89 -22.09 10.23 14.38
N ARG A 90 -22.43 9.62 13.25
CA ARG A 90 -22.96 8.26 13.20
C ARG A 90 -21.95 7.20 13.65
N SER A 91 -20.69 7.38 13.26
CA SER A 91 -19.60 6.49 13.69
C SER A 91 -19.34 6.57 15.20
N LYS A 92 -19.58 7.73 15.83
CA LYS A 92 -19.50 7.88 17.28
C LYS A 92 -20.54 7.01 18.00
N ASP A 93 -21.74 6.91 17.44
CA ASP A 93 -22.81 6.04 17.94
C ASP A 93 -22.61 4.56 17.52
N ALA A 94 -21.44 4.20 16.97
CA ALA A 94 -21.08 2.86 16.50
C ALA A 94 -22.08 2.23 15.50
N ARG A 95 -22.82 3.04 14.73
CA ARG A 95 -23.76 2.48 13.76
C ARG A 95 -23.04 1.87 12.56
N ARG A 96 -23.61 0.79 12.02
CA ARG A 96 -23.01 0.02 10.92
C ARG A 96 -22.92 0.81 9.60
N GLY A 97 -23.85 1.72 9.35
CA GLY A 97 -23.90 2.49 8.11
C GLY A 97 -25.12 3.40 8.02
N GLU A 98 -25.36 3.99 6.86
CA GLU A 98 -26.42 4.99 6.70
C GLU A 98 -27.84 4.45 6.84
N ALA A 99 -28.00 3.17 6.48
CA ALA A 99 -29.25 2.43 6.61
C ALA A 99 -29.53 2.02 8.05
N ASP A 100 -28.55 2.10 8.95
CA ASP A 100 -28.71 1.70 10.34
C ASP A 100 -29.41 2.81 11.15
N ARG A 101 -30.74 2.74 11.11
CA ARG A 101 -31.68 3.69 11.74
C ARG A 101 -32.57 3.01 12.78
N VAL A 102 -32.16 1.85 13.28
CA VAL A 102 -32.92 1.07 14.27
C VAL A 102 -33.03 1.88 15.57
N ILE A 103 -34.25 1.93 16.12
CA ILE A 103 -34.54 2.57 17.41
C ILE A 103 -34.78 1.45 18.42
N TYR A 104 -33.90 1.35 19.41
CA TYR A 104 -34.00 0.32 20.44
C TYR A 104 -35.00 0.74 21.53
N THR A 105 -35.81 -0.22 21.99
CA THR A 105 -36.70 -0.04 23.13
C THR A 105 -35.90 -0.18 24.43
N LEU A 106 -35.40 0.94 24.96
CA LEU A 106 -34.55 0.96 26.15
C LEU A 106 -35.29 0.54 27.43
N LYS A 107 -36.61 0.75 27.49
CA LYS A 107 -37.46 0.39 28.65
C LYS A 107 -38.62 -0.50 28.20
N PRO A 108 -38.38 -1.81 28.01
CA PRO A 108 -39.44 -2.73 27.61
C PRO A 108 -40.44 -2.98 28.74
N LYS A 109 -41.74 -3.02 28.41
CA LYS A 109 -42.84 -3.13 29.38
C LYS A 109 -42.68 -4.30 30.36
N HIS A 110 -42.37 -5.49 29.86
CA HIS A 110 -42.25 -6.71 30.66
C HIS A 110 -41.12 -6.69 31.70
N MET A 111 -40.22 -5.69 31.66
CA MET A 111 -39.20 -5.49 32.69
C MET A 111 -39.56 -4.42 33.72
N PHE A 112 -40.50 -3.52 33.40
CA PHE A 112 -40.79 -2.33 34.21
C PHE A 112 -42.24 -2.19 34.66
N SER A 113 -43.16 -3.05 34.19
CA SER A 113 -44.52 -3.13 34.70
C SER A 113 -44.82 -4.55 35.13
N TRP A 114 -44.96 -4.72 36.45
CA TRP A 114 -45.82 -5.73 37.06
C TRP A 114 -47.16 -5.09 37.35
#